data_AF-A0A960F1W3-F1
#
_entry.id   AF-A0A960F1W3-F1
#
_cell.length_a   1.000
_cell.length_b   1.000
_cell.length_c   1.000
_cell.angle_alpha   90.00
_cell.angle_beta   90.00
_cell.angle_gamma   90.00
#
_symmetry.space_group_name_H-M   'P 1'
#
loop_
_entity.id
_entity.type
_entity.pdbx_description
1 polymer ?
#
loop_
_entity_poly.entity_id
_entity_poly.type
_entity_poly.pdbx_seq_one_letter_code
_entity_poly.pdbx_strand_id
1 'polypeptide(L)'
;MSDASSPRSLAEVTATWLTLRLQAEGVDAEVAAFRPEGLGEVHGLLAELQRLHLTYGRGDGPKSLIIKFWAASEQNREVGLRFGVYRREVLFYRDAAAATGMALPVVYAAEIDDDDAFVLLMEDLG
;
A
#
# COMPACT_ATOMS: atom_id res chain seq x y z
N MET A 1 -19.10 -0.16 10.34
CA MET A 1 -18.70 -0.14 8.91
C MET A 1 -17.59 -1.15 8.80
N SER A 2 -17.85 -2.26 8.12
CA SER A 2 -16.98 -3.44 8.17
C SER A 2 -15.61 -3.09 7.62
N ASP A 3 -14.60 -3.20 8.49
CA ASP A 3 -13.20 -3.12 8.10
C ASP A 3 -12.93 -4.31 7.19
N ALA A 4 -12.82 -4.06 5.89
CA ALA A 4 -12.41 -5.10 4.97
C ALA A 4 -10.97 -5.50 5.34
N SER A 5 -10.76 -6.78 5.66
CA SER A 5 -9.44 -7.34 5.99
C SER A 5 -8.38 -6.81 5.05
N SER A 6 -7.23 -6.43 5.60
CA SER A 6 -6.07 -5.99 4.84
C SER A 6 -5.65 -7.07 3.84
N PRO A 7 -5.47 -6.75 2.55
CA PRO A 7 -4.98 -7.72 1.58
C PRO A 7 -3.52 -8.07 1.89
N ARG A 8 -3.14 -9.32 1.67
CA ARG A 8 -1.76 -9.82 1.82
C ARG A 8 -0.99 -9.90 0.50
N SER A 9 -1.68 -9.64 -0.62
CA SER A 9 -1.10 -9.63 -1.97
C SER A 9 -1.94 -8.79 -2.93
N LEU A 10 -1.39 -8.49 -4.11
CA LEU A 10 -2.11 -7.76 -5.15
C LEU A 10 -3.42 -8.43 -5.58
N ALA A 11 -3.46 -9.77 -5.58
CA ALA A 11 -4.63 -10.54 -6.01
C ALA A 11 -5.83 -10.38 -5.05
N GLU A 12 -5.58 -9.99 -3.81
CA GLU A 12 -6.61 -9.77 -2.78
C GLU A 12 -7.10 -8.32 -2.74
N VAL A 13 -6.45 -7.41 -3.47
CA VAL A 13 -6.86 -6.00 -3.54
C VAL A 13 -8.18 -5.89 -4.28
N THR A 14 -9.13 -5.18 -3.69
CA THR A 14 -10.44 -4.91 -4.30
C THR A 14 -10.69 -3.42 -4.44
N ALA A 15 -11.54 -3.04 -5.40
CA ALA A 15 -11.99 -1.67 -5.56
C ALA A 15 -12.72 -1.16 -4.30
N THR A 16 -13.46 -2.03 -3.61
CA THR A 16 -14.09 -1.73 -2.32
C THR A 16 -13.06 -1.40 -1.24
N TRP A 17 -11.99 -2.20 -1.12
CA TRP A 17 -10.93 -1.93 -0.15
C TRP A 17 -10.23 -0.60 -0.44
N LEU A 18 -9.89 -0.33 -1.71
CA LEU A 18 -9.29 0.95 -2.12
C LEU A 18 -10.21 2.14 -1.79
N THR A 19 -11.51 2.01 -2.05
CA THR A 19 -12.52 3.02 -1.72
C THR A 19 -12.52 3.33 -0.22
N LEU A 20 -12.50 2.29 0.63
CA LEU A 20 -12.49 2.48 2.08
C LEU A 20 -11.22 3.19 2.56
N ARG A 21 -10.05 2.86 2.02
CA ARG A 21 -8.77 3.51 2.40
C ARG A 21 -8.70 4.97 1.95
N LEU A 22 -9.17 5.27 0.74
CA LEU A 22 -9.28 6.64 0.25
C LEU A 22 -10.23 7.49 1.12
N GLN A 23 -11.39 6.93 1.46
CA GLN A 23 -12.38 7.63 2.30
C GLN A 23 -11.90 7.83 3.74
N ALA A 24 -11.11 6.90 4.28
CA ALA A 24 -10.49 7.05 5.60
C ALA A 24 -9.55 8.26 5.67
N GLU A 25 -8.85 8.56 4.57
CA GLU A 25 -8.01 9.77 4.41
C GLU A 25 -8.78 10.99 3.87
N GLY A 26 -10.12 10.96 3.91
CA GLY A 26 -10.96 12.11 3.56
C GLY A 26 -11.20 12.33 2.06
N VAL A 27 -10.83 11.38 1.20
CA VAL A 27 -11.15 11.43 -0.24
C VAL A 27 -12.58 10.91 -0.46
N ASP A 28 -13.53 11.80 -0.74
CA ASP A 28 -14.91 11.42 -1.10
C ASP A 28 -14.99 10.94 -2.55
N ALA A 29 -14.53 9.71 -2.77
CA ALA A 29 -14.59 9.03 -4.05
C ALA A 29 -15.00 7.56 -3.89
N GLU A 30 -15.38 6.95 -5.01
CA GLU A 30 -15.67 5.53 -5.11
C GLU A 30 -14.91 4.95 -6.31
N VAL A 31 -14.01 4.01 -6.02
CA VAL A 31 -13.22 3.32 -7.04
C VAL A 31 -14.12 2.29 -7.71
N ALA A 32 -14.29 2.42 -9.03
CA ALA A 32 -15.03 1.43 -9.84
C ALA A 32 -14.11 0.29 -10.29
N ALA A 33 -12.87 0.63 -10.66
CA ALA A 33 -11.87 -0.33 -11.12
C ALA A 33 -10.46 0.20 -10.89
N PHE A 34 -9.48 -0.69 -10.93
CA PHE A 34 -8.08 -0.33 -10.94
C PHE A 34 -7.30 -1.23 -11.90
N ARG A 35 -6.16 -0.72 -12.39
CA ARG A 35 -5.22 -1.48 -13.21
C ARG A 35 -3.84 -1.44 -12.56
N PRO A 36 -3.25 -2.58 -12.18
CA PRO A 36 -1.88 -2.63 -11.72
C PRO A 36 -0.88 -2.45 -12.86
N GLU A 37 0.26 -1.89 -12.53
CA GLU A 37 1.40 -1.65 -13.41
C GLU A 37 2.69 -1.86 -12.62
N GLY A 38 3.55 -2.74 -13.11
CA GLY A 38 4.89 -2.92 -12.53
C GLY A 38 5.78 -1.71 -12.81
N LEU A 39 6.56 -1.29 -11.82
CA LEU A 39 7.48 -0.14 -11.92
C LEU A 39 8.81 -0.46 -12.63
N GLY A 40 8.82 -1.38 -13.60
CA GLY A 40 10.00 -1.77 -14.38
C GLY A 40 10.83 -2.91 -13.77
N GLU A 41 12.07 -3.08 -14.25
CA GLU A 41 12.94 -4.24 -13.94
C GLU A 41 13.42 -4.31 -12.48
N VAL A 42 13.31 -3.21 -11.73
CA VAL A 42 13.61 -3.16 -10.31
C VAL A 42 12.45 -3.78 -9.54
N HIS A 43 12.36 -5.11 -9.58
CA HIS A 43 11.58 -5.84 -8.61
C HIS A 43 12.22 -5.59 -7.25
N GLY A 44 11.49 -4.97 -6.32
CA GLY A 44 12.00 -4.75 -4.98
C GLY A 44 12.47 -6.09 -4.42
N LEU A 45 13.78 -6.22 -4.17
CA LEU A 45 14.36 -7.51 -3.75
C LEU A 45 13.58 -8.08 -2.56
N LEU A 46 13.20 -7.21 -1.63
CA LEU A 46 12.53 -7.58 -0.40
C LEU A 46 11.02 -7.29 -0.41
N ALA A 47 10.47 -6.61 -1.42
CA ALA A 47 9.06 -6.20 -1.42
C ALA A 47 8.48 -6.22 -2.84
N GLU A 48 7.23 -6.66 -2.95
CA GLU A 48 6.46 -6.45 -4.17
C GLU A 48 5.95 -5.02 -4.20
N LEU A 49 6.11 -4.34 -5.34
CA LEU A 49 5.80 -2.92 -5.52
C LEU A 49 5.07 -2.76 -6.86
N GLN A 50 3.90 -2.12 -6.83
CA GLN A 50 3.08 -1.87 -8.02
C GLN A 50 2.49 -0.48 -7.99
N ARG A 51 2.30 0.11 -9.16
CA ARG A 51 1.46 1.28 -9.37
C ARG A 51 0.04 0.83 -9.69
N LEU A 52 -0.94 1.40 -9.01
CA LEU A 52 -2.36 1.16 -9.26
C LEU A 52 -2.94 2.39 -9.96
N HIS A 53 -3.40 2.23 -11.20
CA HIS A 53 -4.16 3.27 -11.90
C HIS A 53 -5.63 3.15 -11.54
N LEU A 54 -6.24 4.22 -11.06
CA LEU A 54 -7.60 4.20 -10.53
C LEU A 54 -8.61 4.74 -11.53
N THR A 55 -9.76 4.08 -11.62
CA THR A 55 -10.94 4.56 -12.35
C THR A 55 -12.07 4.74 -11.33
N TYR A 56 -12.59 5.95 -11.22
CA TYR A 56 -13.65 6.29 -10.27
C TYR A 56 -15.03 6.16 -10.91
N GLY A 57 -15.96 5.54 -10.17
CA GLY A 57 -17.38 5.54 -10.50
C GLY A 57 -18.11 6.78 -9.99
N ARG A 58 -17.58 7.39 -8.92
CA ARG A 58 -18.07 8.62 -8.30
C ARG A 58 -16.91 9.41 -7.69
N GLY A 59 -17.02 10.74 -7.70
CA GLY A 59 -16.02 11.63 -7.12
C GLY A 59 -14.75 11.73 -7.96
N ASP A 60 -13.71 12.33 -7.38
CA ASP A 60 -12.36 12.32 -7.94
C ASP A 60 -11.34 12.17 -6.80
N GLY A 61 -10.14 11.70 -7.15
CA GLY A 61 -9.08 11.40 -6.22
C GLY A 61 -7.74 11.23 -6.96
N PRO A 62 -6.72 10.66 -6.30
CA PRO A 62 -5.44 10.37 -6.95
C PRO A 62 -5.64 9.51 -8.19
N LYS A 63 -4.98 9.85 -9.30
CA LYS A 63 -5.07 9.08 -10.56
C LYS A 63 -4.32 7.77 -10.47
N SER A 64 -3.25 7.73 -9.67
CA SER A 64 -2.48 6.54 -9.37
C SER A 64 -2.06 6.52 -7.90
N LEU A 65 -1.84 5.31 -7.40
CA LEU A 65 -1.30 5.03 -6.08
C LEU A 65 -0.13 4.05 -6.21
N ILE A 66 0.74 4.02 -5.21
CA ILE A 66 1.75 2.98 -5.05
C ILE A 66 1.30 2.03 -3.95
N ILE A 67 1.35 0.72 -4.24
CA ILE A 67 1.09 -0.32 -3.26
C ILE A 67 2.32 -1.20 -3.08
N LYS A 68 2.59 -1.58 -1.82
CA LYS A 68 3.65 -2.50 -1.45
C LYS A 68 3.12 -3.67 -0.62
N PHE A 69 3.71 -4.84 -0.89
CA PHE A 69 3.58 -6.05 -0.08
C PHE A 69 4.96 -6.62 0.20
N TRP A 70 5.02 -7.64 1.06
CA TRP A 70 6.22 -8.47 1.20
C TRP A 70 6.63 -9.11 -0.13
N ALA A 71 7.86 -9.61 -0.20
CA ALA A 71 8.33 -10.27 -1.41
C ALA A 71 7.49 -11.52 -1.74
N ALA A 72 7.21 -11.72 -3.03
CA ALA A 72 6.56 -12.93 -3.53
C ALA A 72 7.46 -14.18 -3.43
N SER A 73 8.79 -14.01 -3.55
CA SER A 73 9.75 -15.09 -3.31
C SER A 73 9.87 -15.35 -1.81
N GLU A 74 9.67 -16.61 -1.42
CA GLU A 74 9.79 -17.05 -0.03
C GLU A 74 11.17 -16.74 0.56
N GLN A 75 12.25 -16.97 -0.21
CA GLN A 75 13.62 -16.70 0.23
C GLN A 75 13.82 -15.22 0.53
N ASN A 76 13.33 -14.34 -0.35
CA ASN A 76 13.42 -12.90 -0.15
C ASN A 76 12.53 -12.40 1.00
N ARG A 77 11.36 -13.02 1.17
CA ARG A 77 10.45 -12.74 2.27
C ARG A 77 11.07 -13.09 3.61
N GLU A 78 11.71 -14.25 3.72
CA GLU A 78 12.45 -14.66 4.92
C GLU A 78 13.58 -13.68 5.26
N VAL A 79 14.29 -13.17 4.26
CA VAL A 79 15.30 -12.13 4.45
C VAL A 79 14.66 -10.85 5.00
N GLY A 80 13.55 -10.40 4.40
CA GLY A 80 12.81 -9.21 4.85
C GLY A 80 12.32 -9.33 6.30
N LEU A 81 11.76 -10.50 6.66
CA LEU A 81 11.33 -10.83 8.02
C LEU A 81 12.50 -10.84 9.00
N ARG A 82 13.60 -11.54 8.66
CA ARG A 82 14.80 -11.63 9.50
C ARG A 82 15.39 -10.26 9.85
N PHE A 83 15.35 -9.32 8.91
CA PHE A 83 15.86 -7.96 9.12
C PHE A 83 14.77 -6.97 9.59
N GLY A 84 13.53 -7.44 9.78
CA GLY A 84 12.40 -6.63 10.24
C GLY A 84 12.04 -5.48 9.29
N VAL A 85 12.27 -5.63 7.99
CA VAL A 85 12.12 -4.55 7.00
C VAL A 85 10.67 -4.08 6.92
N TYR A 86 9.73 -5.01 6.84
CA TYR A 86 8.29 -4.73 6.71
C TYR A 86 7.74 -3.98 7.91
N ARG A 87 8.01 -4.51 9.11
CA ARG A 87 7.60 -3.91 10.36
C ARG A 87 8.19 -2.51 10.53
N ARG A 88 9.48 -2.32 10.21
CA ARG A 88 10.11 -1.00 10.28
C ARG A 88 9.48 0.00 9.33
N GLU A 89 9.12 -0.40 8.11
CA GLU A 89 8.50 0.49 7.14
C GLU A 89 7.11 0.93 7.61
N VAL A 90 6.26 0.00 8.08
CA VAL A 90 4.95 0.34 8.62
C VAL A 90 5.06 1.22 9.87
N LEU A 91 5.92 0.86 10.82
CA LEU A 91 6.14 1.67 12.03
C LEU A 91 6.72 3.05 11.71
N PHE A 92 7.53 3.17 10.65
CA PHE A 92 8.02 4.48 10.21
C PHE A 92 6.85 5.38 9.81
N TYR A 93 6.00 4.94 8.89
CA TYR A 93 4.89 5.77 8.42
C TYR A 93 3.82 6.02 9.49
N ARG A 94 3.60 5.06 10.40
CA ARG A 94 2.62 5.19 11.48
C ARG A 94 3.10 6.07 12.63
N ASP A 95 4.35 5.89 13.08
CA ASP A 95 4.80 6.40 14.38
C ASP A 95 5.93 7.44 14.26
N ALA A 96 6.84 7.28 13.30
CA ALA A 96 8.07 8.08 13.24
C ALA A 96 8.01 9.23 12.23
N ALA A 97 7.27 9.07 11.13
CA ALA A 97 7.17 9.98 10.00
C ALA A 97 6.90 11.42 10.42
N ALA A 98 5.93 11.62 11.32
CA ALA A 98 5.53 12.93 11.82
C ALA A 98 6.65 13.69 12.55
N ALA A 99 7.65 12.98 13.10
CA ALA A 99 8.77 13.59 13.82
C ALA A 99 9.92 14.04 12.91
N THR A 100 9.89 13.70 11.62
CA THR A 100 11.02 13.93 10.70
C THR A 100 11.03 15.33 10.07
N GLY A 101 9.89 16.03 10.05
CA GLY A 101 9.73 17.29 9.32
C GLY A 101 9.84 17.17 7.79
N MET A 102 9.93 15.94 7.25
CA MET A 102 10.03 15.69 5.82
C MET A 102 8.66 15.88 5.14
N ALA A 103 8.70 16.34 3.88
CA ALA A 103 7.54 16.22 3.00
C ALA A 103 7.41 14.75 2.58
N LEU A 104 6.35 14.09 3.04
CA LEU A 104 6.09 12.67 2.81
C LEU A 104 4.87 12.51 1.90
N PRO A 105 4.81 11.42 1.10
CA PRO A 105 3.61 11.09 0.35
C PRO A 105 2.43 10.87 1.31
N VAL A 106 1.22 11.19 0.87
CA VAL A 106 0.01 10.79 1.61
C VAL A 106 -0.02 9.26 1.73
N VAL A 107 -0.28 8.76 2.93
CA VAL A 107 -0.37 7.33 3.23
C VAL A 107 -1.84 6.97 3.45
N TYR A 108 -2.38 6.09 2.61
CA TYR A 108 -3.77 5.64 2.66
C TYR A 108 -3.93 4.34 3.44
N ALA A 109 -2.87 3.54 3.57
CA ALA A 109 -2.82 2.37 4.42
C ALA A 109 -1.37 2.09 4.83
N ALA A 110 -1.13 1.82 6.10
CA ALA A 110 0.14 1.31 6.62
C ALA A 110 -0.19 0.26 7.69
N GLU A 111 -0.38 -0.98 7.23
CA GLU A 111 -0.97 -2.05 8.03
C GLU A 111 -0.02 -3.25 8.05
N ILE A 112 0.11 -3.89 9.21
CA ILE A 112 0.87 -5.12 9.40
C ILE A 112 0.13 -5.99 10.41
N ASP A 113 0.02 -7.29 10.12
CA ASP A 113 -0.62 -8.25 11.01
C ASP A 113 0.39 -9.04 11.86
N ASP A 114 -0.13 -9.97 12.67
CA ASP A 114 0.68 -10.80 13.57
C ASP A 114 1.60 -11.80 12.84
N ASP A 115 1.34 -12.06 11.55
CA ASP A 115 2.19 -12.88 10.68
C ASP A 115 3.26 -12.04 9.94
N ASP A 116 3.40 -10.75 10.30
CA ASP A 116 4.19 -9.75 9.59
C ASP A 116 3.78 -9.55 8.11
N ALA A 117 2.58 -10.00 7.73
CA ALA A 117 2.01 -9.66 6.43
C ALA A 117 1.66 -8.19 6.46
N PHE A 118 2.21 -7.43 5.51
CA PHE A 118 2.05 -5.99 5.49
C PHE A 118 1.53 -5.50 4.15
N VAL A 119 0.77 -4.41 4.21
CA VAL A 119 0.38 -3.61 3.06
C VAL A 119 0.68 -2.14 3.35
N LEU A 120 1.30 -1.50 2.37
CA LEU A 120 1.51 -0.05 2.38
C LEU A 120 0.92 0.53 1.10
N LEU A 121 -0.04 1.44 1.23
CA LEU A 121 -0.69 2.14 0.13
C LEU A 121 -0.41 3.63 0.29
N MET A 122 0.16 4.26 -0.73
CA MET A 122 0.58 5.65 -0.67
C MET A 122 0.40 6.38 -2.00
N GLU A 123 0.43 7.70 -1.92
CA GLU A 123 0.48 8.61 -3.06
C GLU A 123 1.61 8.25 -4.01
N ASP A 124 1.31 8.33 -5.31
CA ASP A 124 2.29 8.20 -6.38
C ASP A 124 2.87 9.59 -6.70
N LEU A 125 4.19 9.74 -6.54
CA LEU A 125 4.89 11.01 -6.73
C LEU A 125 5.45 11.22 -8.15
N GLY A 126 5.22 10.27 -9.08
CA GLY A 126 5.64 10.35 -10.49
C GLY A 126 6.81 9.44 -10.85
#